data_AF-A0A3N5B0I6-F1
#
_entry.id   AF-A0A3N5B0I6-F1
#
_cell.length_a   1.000
_cell.length_b   1.000
_cell.length_c   1.000
_cell.angle_alpha   90.00
_cell.angle_beta   90.00
_cell.angle_gamma   90.00
#
_symmetry.space_group_name_H-M   'P 1'
#
loop_
_entity.id
_entity.type
_entity.pdbx_description
1 polymer ?
#
loop_
_entity_poly.entity_id
_entity_poly.type
_entity_poly.pdbx_seq_one_letter_code
_entity_poly.pdbx_strand_id
1 'polypeptide(L)'
;MVSKEFIEKEWIKAYNALNPFLDVNGAYELRKLLCDLRNNEKFIFISDNVDYTCIIELDELKDDIPIFKYASDCFKIFGIFSKSQLSKLHFASVYDIIVYSCVSELKRDLSYNERKKIYYCNLIHKLTLNQDISSNFNQNFKYNNELFNQMKKIRWNSSANKLKNIIYRDLMGTLTLELNTDSGVTSSFGECAEYLACCNVFNDNRLEVMPDDVVKSWLLTLNLFLMDLRPYIKDFNSASDMIADTGSEFKPINISEGQSNNKSSSIIRKVLAGVLSIIIVFLLLIVMSTILILIFGDALDNFIGLLRPVGIIGLALAAALGKKIYDKLV
;
A
#
# COMPACT_ATOMS: atom_id res chain seq x y z
N MET A 1 24.08 0.83 6.03
CA MET A 1 23.00 1.80 6.30
C MET A 1 23.33 3.07 5.54
N VAL A 2 22.52 3.46 4.56
CA VAL A 2 22.75 4.66 3.73
C VAL A 2 22.43 5.91 4.58
N SER A 3 23.21 6.99 4.47
CA SER A 3 22.97 8.19 5.27
C SER A 3 21.72 8.94 4.78
N LYS A 4 20.94 9.52 5.71
CA LYS A 4 19.77 10.33 5.36
C LYS A 4 20.12 11.51 4.45
N GLU A 5 21.28 12.11 4.66
CA GLU A 5 21.80 13.21 3.83
C GLU A 5 22.03 12.75 2.39
N PHE A 6 22.56 11.54 2.18
CA PHE A 6 22.74 10.97 0.86
C PHE A 6 21.39 10.73 0.16
N ILE A 7 20.43 10.14 0.86
CA ILE A 7 19.07 9.90 0.34
C ILE A 7 18.41 11.21 -0.08
N GLU A 8 18.45 12.23 0.77
CA GLU A 8 17.87 13.53 0.47
C GLU A 8 18.54 14.19 -0.76
N LYS A 9 19.87 14.07 -0.87
CA LYS A 9 20.61 14.61 -2.01
C LYS A 9 20.24 13.93 -3.32
N GLU A 10 20.17 12.59 -3.35
CA GLU A 10 19.76 11.86 -4.56
C GLU A 10 18.29 12.11 -4.89
N TRP A 11 17.42 12.23 -3.88
CA TRP A 11 16.02 12.62 -4.06
C TRP A 11 15.89 13.98 -4.76
N ILE A 12 16.51 15.03 -4.22
CA ILE A 12 16.47 16.39 -4.78
C ILE A 12 17.00 16.41 -6.22
N LYS A 13 18.09 15.69 -6.48
CA LYS A 13 18.69 15.57 -7.81
C LYS A 13 17.73 14.91 -8.81
N ALA A 14 17.14 13.77 -8.44
CA ALA A 14 16.18 13.06 -9.28
C ALA A 14 14.89 13.89 -9.50
N TYR A 15 14.40 14.54 -8.45
CA TYR A 15 13.22 15.40 -8.49
C TYR A 15 13.42 16.61 -9.41
N ASN A 16 14.61 17.21 -9.41
CA ASN A 16 14.95 18.29 -10.33
C ASN A 16 15.21 17.81 -11.76
N ALA A 17 15.59 16.54 -11.96
CA ALA A 17 15.74 15.96 -13.29
C ALA A 17 14.41 15.86 -14.07
N LEU A 18 13.27 15.96 -13.39
CA LEU A 18 11.95 16.08 -14.02
C LEU A 18 11.67 17.45 -14.65
N ASN A 19 12.42 18.51 -14.27
CA ASN A 19 12.17 19.88 -14.75
C ASN A 19 12.07 20.02 -16.28
N PRO A 20 12.88 19.34 -17.11
CA PRO A 20 12.80 19.43 -18.57
C PRO A 20 11.54 18.80 -19.18
N PHE A 21 10.69 18.14 -18.39
CA PHE A 21 9.46 17.47 -18.84
C PHE A 21 8.19 18.12 -18.27
N LEU A 22 8.30 19.28 -17.61
CA LEU A 22 7.14 19.92 -16.96
C LEU A 22 6.13 20.52 -17.94
N ASP A 23 6.51 20.65 -19.21
CA ASP A 23 5.63 21.03 -20.32
C ASP A 23 4.72 19.88 -20.80
N VAL A 24 5.07 18.63 -20.47
CA VAL A 24 4.25 17.45 -20.75
C VAL A 24 2.98 17.47 -19.90
N ASN A 25 1.84 17.20 -20.52
CA ASN A 25 0.55 17.30 -19.83
C ASN A 25 0.48 16.32 -18.64
N GLY A 26 0.09 16.82 -17.47
CA GLY A 26 0.02 16.05 -16.22
C GLY A 26 1.37 15.84 -15.50
N ALA A 27 2.50 16.28 -16.07
CA ALA A 27 3.82 16.03 -15.46
C ALA A 27 3.99 16.71 -14.09
N TYR A 28 3.40 17.89 -13.91
CA TYR A 28 3.37 18.59 -12.62
C TYR A 28 2.58 17.81 -11.56
N GLU A 29 1.43 17.27 -11.93
CA GLU A 29 0.61 16.44 -11.06
C GLU A 29 1.34 15.16 -10.66
N LEU A 30 1.96 14.49 -11.64
CA LEU A 30 2.76 13.29 -11.40
C LEU A 30 3.92 13.59 -10.42
N ARG A 31 4.63 14.68 -10.65
CA ARG A 31 5.74 15.12 -9.79
C ARG A 31 5.27 15.34 -8.35
N LYS A 32 4.12 15.98 -8.16
CA LYS A 32 3.54 16.18 -6.83
C LYS A 32 3.19 14.85 -6.17
N LEU A 33 2.52 13.96 -6.91
CA LEU A 33 2.11 12.67 -6.39
C LEU A 33 3.31 11.79 -5.99
N LEU A 34 4.38 11.78 -6.79
CA LEU A 34 5.64 11.12 -6.46
C LEU A 34 6.28 11.68 -5.17
N CYS A 35 6.17 13.00 -4.94
CA CYS A 35 6.61 13.63 -3.70
C CYS A 35 5.78 13.21 -2.50
N ASP A 36 4.45 13.18 -2.67
CA ASP A 36 3.52 12.81 -1.62
C ASP A 36 3.64 11.32 -1.21
N LEU A 37 4.04 10.44 -2.13
CA LEU A 37 4.29 9.01 -1.84
C LEU A 37 5.30 8.78 -0.73
N ARG A 38 6.32 9.64 -0.61
CA ARG A 38 7.39 9.52 0.37
C ARG A 38 6.88 9.47 1.82
N ASN A 39 5.75 10.11 2.07
CA ASN A 39 5.08 10.15 3.38
C ASN A 39 3.70 9.47 3.36
N ASN A 40 3.35 8.77 2.28
CA ASN A 40 2.03 8.17 2.14
C ASN A 40 1.92 6.89 2.97
N GLU A 41 0.93 6.85 3.86
CA GLU A 41 0.73 5.72 4.79
C GLU A 41 0.47 4.38 4.09
N LYS A 42 -0.16 4.38 2.90
CA LYS A 42 -0.36 3.15 2.13
C LYS A 42 0.97 2.65 1.57
N PHE A 43 1.77 3.55 0.99
CA PHE A 43 3.05 3.18 0.38
C PHE A 43 4.06 2.69 1.43
N ILE A 44 4.15 3.38 2.56
CA ILE A 44 4.96 2.95 3.71
C ILE A 44 4.47 1.58 4.21
N PHE A 45 3.15 1.39 4.35
CA PHE A 45 2.60 0.11 4.79
C PHE A 45 3.01 -1.05 3.87
N ILE A 46 2.84 -0.92 2.55
CA ILE A 46 3.24 -2.00 1.63
C ILE A 46 4.76 -2.20 1.62
N SER A 47 5.55 -1.14 1.79
CA SER A 47 7.00 -1.21 1.82
C SER A 47 7.54 -2.01 2.99
N ASP A 48 6.88 -1.89 4.14
CA ASP A 48 7.26 -2.55 5.38
C ASP A 48 6.74 -3.99 5.49
N ASN A 49 5.68 -4.35 4.75
CA ASN A 49 4.88 -5.53 5.05
C ASN A 49 4.65 -6.49 3.87
N VAL A 50 5.08 -6.13 2.66
CA VAL A 50 4.84 -6.95 1.46
C VAL A 50 6.16 -7.34 0.81
N ASP A 51 6.38 -8.63 0.66
CA ASP A 51 7.53 -9.25 -0.04
C ASP A 51 7.10 -10.01 -1.32
N TYR A 52 5.87 -9.76 -1.76
CA TYR A 52 5.16 -10.65 -2.65
C TYR A 52 5.50 -10.47 -4.14
N THR A 53 5.56 -11.59 -4.87
CA THR A 53 5.67 -11.64 -6.33
C THR A 53 4.51 -12.46 -6.94
N CYS A 54 3.60 -11.83 -7.69
CA CYS A 54 2.37 -12.42 -8.25
C CYS A 54 2.54 -13.46 -9.36
N ILE A 55 3.74 -13.58 -9.91
CA ILE A 55 4.01 -14.44 -11.06
C ILE A 55 3.71 -15.91 -10.77
N ILE A 56 4.02 -16.37 -9.54
CA ILE A 56 3.89 -17.78 -9.17
C ILE A 56 2.41 -18.19 -9.19
N GLU A 57 1.54 -17.42 -8.57
CA GLU A 57 0.09 -17.71 -8.53
C GLU A 57 -0.56 -17.59 -9.91
N LEU A 58 -0.12 -16.65 -10.74
CA LEU A 58 -0.67 -16.48 -12.09
C LEU A 58 -0.30 -17.64 -13.04
N ASP A 59 0.91 -18.21 -12.92
CA ASP A 59 1.30 -19.36 -13.73
C ASP A 59 0.48 -20.61 -13.40
N GLU A 60 0.01 -20.75 -12.16
CA GLU A 60 -0.93 -21.82 -11.75
C GLU A 60 -2.33 -21.62 -12.33
N LEU A 61 -2.76 -20.36 -12.53
CA LEU A 61 -4.10 -20.00 -13.01
C LEU A 61 -4.16 -19.71 -14.51
N LYS A 62 -3.05 -19.90 -15.23
CA LYS A 62 -2.92 -19.44 -16.62
C LYS A 62 -3.93 -20.04 -17.58
N ASP A 63 -4.33 -21.29 -17.36
CA ASP A 63 -5.29 -21.98 -18.23
C ASP A 63 -6.73 -21.54 -17.96
N ASP A 64 -6.99 -20.95 -16.80
CA ASP A 64 -8.31 -20.48 -16.38
C ASP A 64 -8.54 -18.98 -16.69
N ILE A 65 -7.47 -18.22 -16.93
CA ILE A 65 -7.51 -16.77 -17.19
C ILE A 65 -7.03 -16.48 -18.63
N PRO A 66 -7.94 -16.37 -19.61
CA PRO A 66 -7.58 -16.29 -21.03
C PRO A 66 -6.63 -15.14 -21.38
N ILE A 67 -6.81 -13.96 -20.76
CA ILE A 67 -5.93 -12.82 -21.01
C ILE A 67 -4.48 -13.11 -20.58
N PHE A 68 -4.30 -13.77 -19.43
CA PHE A 68 -2.98 -14.15 -18.93
C PHE A 68 -2.37 -15.23 -19.81
N LYS A 69 -3.16 -16.20 -20.29
CA LYS A 69 -2.70 -17.20 -21.27
C LYS A 69 -2.12 -16.54 -22.51
N TYR A 70 -2.89 -15.68 -23.18
CA TYR A 70 -2.44 -15.02 -24.41
C TYR A 70 -1.24 -14.09 -24.18
N ALA A 71 -1.24 -13.36 -23.05
CA ALA A 71 -0.10 -12.54 -22.65
C ALA A 71 1.15 -13.41 -22.39
N SER A 72 1.00 -14.56 -21.72
CA SER A 72 2.07 -15.51 -21.41
C SER A 72 2.62 -16.25 -22.63
N ASP A 73 1.78 -16.62 -23.58
CA ASP A 73 2.19 -17.23 -24.84
C ASP A 73 3.02 -16.25 -25.68
N CYS A 74 2.72 -14.96 -25.52
CA CYS A 74 3.41 -13.89 -26.22
C CYS A 74 4.68 -13.46 -25.47
N PHE A 75 4.58 -12.97 -24.25
CA PHE A 75 5.70 -12.40 -23.52
C PHE A 75 6.55 -13.48 -22.84
N LYS A 76 7.86 -13.36 -22.96
CA LYS A 76 8.80 -14.19 -22.19
C LYS A 76 8.95 -13.62 -20.77
N ILE A 77 9.32 -14.47 -19.81
CA ILE A 77 9.56 -14.05 -18.41
C ILE A 77 10.71 -13.04 -18.35
N PHE A 78 11.83 -13.34 -19.02
CA PHE A 78 13.00 -12.46 -19.06
C PHE A 78 13.20 -11.87 -20.46
N GLY A 79 13.27 -10.54 -20.53
CA GLY A 79 13.41 -9.76 -21.76
C GLY A 79 14.78 -9.87 -22.45
N ILE A 80 15.75 -10.57 -21.85
CA ILE A 80 17.16 -10.64 -22.30
C ILE A 80 17.28 -11.23 -23.73
N PHE A 81 16.32 -12.05 -24.16
CA PHE A 81 16.29 -12.67 -25.49
C PHE A 81 15.10 -12.22 -26.36
N SER A 82 14.39 -11.15 -25.99
CA SER A 82 13.31 -10.60 -26.80
C SER A 82 13.60 -9.16 -27.18
N LYS A 83 13.43 -8.82 -28.46
CA LYS A 83 13.40 -7.43 -28.94
C LYS A 83 12.21 -6.62 -28.37
N SER A 84 11.36 -7.25 -27.56
CA SER A 84 10.23 -6.63 -26.89
C SER A 84 10.66 -6.07 -25.55
N GLN A 85 10.23 -4.84 -25.26
CA GLN A 85 10.40 -4.19 -23.96
C GLN A 85 9.39 -4.71 -22.92
N LEU A 86 8.34 -5.42 -23.34
CA LEU A 86 7.36 -6.03 -22.44
C LEU A 86 7.72 -7.49 -22.16
N SER A 87 7.56 -7.87 -20.89
CA SER A 87 7.70 -9.24 -20.38
C SER A 87 6.44 -9.67 -19.66
N LYS A 88 6.37 -10.93 -19.22
CA LYS A 88 5.27 -11.39 -18.35
C LYS A 88 5.15 -10.59 -17.06
N LEU A 89 6.29 -10.09 -16.55
CA LEU A 89 6.36 -9.29 -15.33
C LEU A 89 5.50 -8.03 -15.46
N HIS A 90 5.70 -7.26 -16.54
CA HIS A 90 4.92 -6.08 -16.89
C HIS A 90 3.40 -6.29 -16.82
N PHE A 91 2.93 -7.41 -17.35
CA PHE A 91 1.51 -7.75 -17.30
C PHE A 91 1.07 -8.16 -15.88
N ALA A 92 1.87 -8.98 -15.19
CA ALA A 92 1.61 -9.43 -13.82
C ALA A 92 1.57 -8.24 -12.83
N SER A 93 2.40 -7.22 -13.03
CA SER A 93 2.48 -6.06 -12.15
C SER A 93 1.19 -5.24 -12.09
N VAL A 94 0.31 -5.33 -13.09
CA VAL A 94 -1.02 -4.71 -13.00
C VAL A 94 -1.83 -5.37 -11.88
N TYR A 95 -1.73 -6.70 -11.75
CA TYR A 95 -2.34 -7.42 -10.63
C TYR A 95 -1.66 -7.05 -9.30
N ASP A 96 -0.32 -6.94 -9.27
CA ASP A 96 0.41 -6.53 -8.06
C ASP A 96 -0.10 -5.18 -7.54
N ILE A 97 -0.29 -4.18 -8.41
CA ILE A 97 -0.80 -2.86 -8.01
C ILE A 97 -2.23 -2.92 -7.45
N ILE A 98 -3.10 -3.77 -8.02
CA ILE A 98 -4.46 -3.98 -7.51
C ILE A 98 -4.41 -4.67 -6.14
N VAL A 99 -3.54 -5.67 -5.98
CA VAL A 99 -3.31 -6.35 -4.70
C VAL A 99 -2.80 -5.35 -3.66
N TYR A 100 -1.79 -4.54 -3.98
CA TYR A 100 -1.23 -3.52 -3.08
C TYR A 100 -2.26 -2.50 -2.65
N SER A 101 -3.13 -2.05 -3.57
CA SER A 101 -4.28 -1.20 -3.22
C SER A 101 -5.16 -1.88 -2.15
N CYS A 102 -5.60 -3.12 -2.39
CA CYS A 102 -6.48 -3.84 -1.48
C CYS A 102 -5.82 -4.16 -0.12
N VAL A 103 -4.56 -4.62 -0.12
CA VAL A 103 -3.77 -4.91 1.08
C VAL A 103 -3.57 -3.64 1.91
N SER A 104 -3.24 -2.52 1.27
CA SER A 104 -3.02 -1.25 1.96
C SER A 104 -4.29 -0.65 2.57
N GLU A 105 -5.46 -0.97 2.00
CA GLU A 105 -6.78 -0.61 2.52
C GLU A 105 -7.21 -1.50 3.69
N LEU A 106 -6.98 -2.81 3.57
CA LEU A 106 -7.35 -3.78 4.61
C LEU A 106 -6.35 -3.84 5.77
N LYS A 107 -5.12 -3.33 5.57
CA LYS A 107 -4.00 -3.44 6.51
C LYS A 107 -3.67 -4.89 6.91
N ARG A 108 -3.89 -5.82 5.99
CA ARG A 108 -3.54 -7.24 6.11
C ARG A 108 -3.30 -7.84 4.73
N ASP A 109 -2.65 -8.99 4.69
CA ASP A 109 -2.53 -9.75 3.46
C ASP A 109 -3.90 -10.28 2.99
N LEU A 110 -4.02 -10.50 1.68
CA LEU A 110 -5.19 -11.10 1.05
C LEU A 110 -5.12 -12.62 1.16
N SER A 111 -6.27 -13.25 1.42
CA SER A 111 -6.37 -14.70 1.32
C SER A 111 -6.26 -15.16 -0.13
N TYR A 112 -5.99 -16.45 -0.33
CA TYR A 112 -5.95 -17.05 -1.67
C TYR A 112 -7.25 -16.81 -2.45
N ASN A 113 -8.40 -16.88 -1.78
CA ASN A 113 -9.71 -16.62 -2.39
C ASN A 113 -9.87 -15.15 -2.80
N GLU A 114 -9.44 -14.20 -1.97
CA GLU A 114 -9.45 -12.76 -2.30
C GLU A 114 -8.54 -12.44 -3.50
N ARG A 115 -7.34 -13.04 -3.54
CA ARG A 115 -6.41 -12.93 -4.67
C ARG A 115 -7.03 -13.49 -5.96
N LYS A 116 -7.66 -14.66 -5.90
CA LYS A 116 -8.42 -15.22 -7.03
C LYS A 116 -9.48 -14.26 -7.55
N LYS A 117 -10.25 -13.59 -6.69
CA LYS A 117 -11.26 -12.61 -7.14
C LYS A 117 -10.62 -11.47 -7.93
N ILE A 118 -9.43 -11.00 -7.55
CA ILE A 118 -8.65 -10.03 -8.33
C ILE A 118 -8.26 -10.63 -9.68
N TYR A 119 -7.79 -11.88 -9.71
CA TYR A 119 -7.36 -12.54 -10.94
C TYR A 119 -8.45 -12.71 -11.98
N TYR A 120 -9.67 -13.03 -11.54
CA TYR A 120 -10.85 -13.19 -12.40
C TYR A 120 -11.63 -11.88 -12.65
N CYS A 121 -11.20 -10.76 -12.07
CA CYS A 121 -11.93 -9.50 -12.28
C CYS A 121 -11.67 -8.94 -13.69
N ASN A 122 -12.67 -8.25 -14.24
CA ASN A 122 -12.56 -7.60 -15.55
C ASN A 122 -11.78 -6.28 -15.51
N LEU A 123 -11.17 -5.90 -14.38
CA LEU A 123 -10.49 -4.61 -14.26
C LEU A 123 -9.28 -4.53 -15.19
N ILE A 124 -8.46 -5.56 -15.25
CA ILE A 124 -7.29 -5.59 -16.14
C ILE A 124 -7.71 -5.67 -17.59
N HIS A 125 -8.84 -6.32 -17.85
CA HIS A 125 -9.42 -6.32 -19.17
C HIS A 125 -9.71 -4.88 -19.63
N LYS A 126 -10.39 -4.11 -18.75
CA LYS A 126 -10.63 -2.69 -18.97
C LYS A 126 -9.32 -1.94 -19.15
N LEU A 127 -8.40 -1.98 -18.19
CA LEU A 127 -7.13 -1.22 -18.23
C LEU A 127 -6.29 -1.47 -19.49
N THR A 128 -6.34 -2.68 -20.07
CA THR A 128 -5.62 -3.00 -21.31
C THR A 128 -6.23 -2.31 -22.54
N LEU A 129 -7.56 -2.17 -22.59
CA LEU A 129 -8.30 -1.73 -23.79
C LEU A 129 -8.85 -0.29 -23.67
N ASN A 130 -9.19 0.12 -22.46
CA ASN A 130 -9.66 1.43 -22.09
C ASN A 130 -9.20 1.76 -20.66
N GLN A 131 -8.25 2.69 -20.56
CA GLN A 131 -7.64 3.10 -19.32
C GLN A 131 -8.54 3.93 -18.39
N ASP A 132 -9.80 4.13 -18.78
CA ASP A 132 -10.85 4.67 -17.91
C ASP A 132 -11.62 3.55 -17.20
N ILE A 133 -11.38 3.43 -15.89
CA ILE A 133 -12.01 2.45 -14.99
C ILE A 133 -13.54 2.64 -14.91
N SER A 134 -14.02 3.88 -15.11
CA SER A 134 -15.43 4.27 -15.02
C SER A 134 -16.25 4.01 -16.28
N SER A 135 -15.58 3.71 -17.40
CA SER A 135 -16.25 3.52 -18.68
C SER A 135 -17.06 2.21 -18.74
N ASN A 136 -18.26 2.28 -19.31
CA ASN A 136 -19.10 1.12 -19.63
C ASN A 136 -18.50 0.40 -20.84
N PHE A 137 -17.84 -0.72 -20.59
CA PHE A 137 -17.10 -1.45 -21.61
C PHE A 137 -18.00 -2.40 -22.42
N ASN A 138 -17.82 -2.42 -23.74
CA ASN A 138 -18.51 -3.33 -24.65
C ASN A 138 -17.83 -4.71 -24.64
N GLN A 139 -18.46 -5.71 -24.03
CA GLN A 139 -17.92 -7.05 -23.74
C GLN A 139 -17.47 -7.88 -24.97
N ASN A 140 -17.62 -7.37 -26.19
CA ASN A 140 -17.35 -8.12 -27.42
C ASN A 140 -15.87 -8.17 -27.84
N PHE A 141 -14.96 -7.47 -27.15
CA PHE A 141 -13.54 -7.57 -27.46
C PHE A 141 -12.96 -8.88 -26.93
N LYS A 142 -12.39 -9.71 -27.82
CA LYS A 142 -11.71 -10.95 -27.45
C LYS A 142 -10.20 -10.77 -27.52
N TYR A 143 -9.51 -11.09 -26.43
CA TYR A 143 -8.06 -11.22 -26.46
C TYR A 143 -7.63 -12.32 -27.42
N ASN A 144 -6.51 -12.07 -28.07
CA ASN A 144 -5.84 -13.03 -28.90
C ASN A 144 -4.33 -12.75 -28.89
N ASN A 145 -3.57 -13.69 -29.43
CA ASN A 145 -2.12 -13.54 -29.59
C ASN A 145 -1.75 -12.38 -30.52
N GLU A 146 -2.63 -11.97 -31.43
CA GLU A 146 -2.36 -10.87 -32.35
C GLU A 146 -2.19 -9.54 -31.61
N LEU A 147 -3.08 -9.22 -30.67
CA LEU A 147 -2.99 -8.01 -29.84
C LEU A 147 -1.65 -7.93 -29.12
N PHE A 148 -1.27 -8.98 -28.37
CA PHE A 148 -0.03 -8.96 -27.59
C PHE A 148 1.20 -8.97 -28.50
N ASN A 149 1.14 -9.62 -29.66
CA ASN A 149 2.22 -9.56 -30.67
C ASN A 149 2.36 -8.18 -31.32
N GLN A 150 1.29 -7.40 -31.43
CA GLN A 150 1.35 -6.01 -31.87
C GLN A 150 1.96 -5.13 -30.77
N MET A 151 1.54 -5.28 -29.51
CA MET A 151 2.13 -4.56 -28.37
C MET A 151 3.65 -4.79 -28.24
N LYS A 152 4.13 -6.00 -28.52
CA LYS A 152 5.58 -6.30 -28.50
C LYS A 152 6.42 -5.42 -29.44
N LYS A 153 5.82 -4.92 -30.52
CA LYS A 153 6.51 -4.14 -31.56
C LYS A 153 6.64 -2.67 -31.17
N ILE A 154 5.93 -2.23 -30.13
CA ILE A 154 5.98 -0.86 -29.64
C ILE A 154 7.38 -0.54 -29.13
N ARG A 155 7.91 0.60 -29.57
CA ARG A 155 9.23 1.10 -29.20
C ARG A 155 9.09 2.29 -28.26
N TRP A 156 10.18 2.62 -27.58
CA TRP A 156 10.24 3.78 -26.71
C TRP A 156 11.09 4.87 -27.32
N ASN A 157 10.56 6.08 -27.40
CA ASN A 157 11.32 7.25 -27.77
C ASN A 157 12.47 7.49 -26.77
N SER A 158 13.56 8.13 -27.20
CA SER A 158 14.70 8.44 -26.32
C SER A 158 14.31 9.35 -25.15
N SER A 159 13.45 10.35 -25.38
CA SER A 159 12.93 11.23 -24.33
C SER A 159 12.02 10.49 -23.35
N ALA A 160 11.17 9.59 -23.86
CA ALA A 160 10.31 8.74 -23.02
C ALA A 160 11.14 7.80 -22.13
N ASN A 161 12.18 7.16 -22.70
CA ASN A 161 13.12 6.33 -21.95
C ASN A 161 13.86 7.12 -20.86
N LYS A 162 14.25 8.36 -21.16
CA LYS A 162 14.90 9.24 -20.18
C LYS A 162 13.96 9.55 -19.02
N LEU A 163 12.72 9.96 -19.31
CA LEU A 163 11.70 10.25 -18.29
C LEU A 163 11.40 9.01 -17.42
N LYS A 164 11.19 7.86 -18.06
CA LYS A 164 11.01 6.56 -17.41
C LYS A 164 12.12 6.25 -16.41
N ASN A 165 13.38 6.41 -16.81
CA ASN A 165 14.52 6.14 -15.94
C ASN A 165 14.57 7.10 -14.75
N ILE A 166 14.28 8.38 -14.95
CA ILE A 166 14.22 9.36 -13.85
C ILE A 166 13.15 8.95 -12.82
N ILE A 167 11.95 8.56 -13.28
CA ILE A 167 10.88 8.17 -12.36
C ILE A 167 11.20 6.83 -11.69
N TYR A 168 11.48 5.79 -12.47
CA TYR A 168 11.64 4.44 -11.94
C TYR A 168 12.99 4.22 -11.25
N ARG A 169 14.11 4.49 -11.94
CA ARG A 169 15.43 4.16 -11.39
C ARG A 169 15.86 5.16 -10.33
N ASP A 170 15.62 6.44 -10.56
CA ASP A 170 16.14 7.48 -9.67
C ASP A 170 15.16 7.78 -8.52
N LEU A 171 13.90 8.17 -8.81
CA LEU A 171 12.93 8.52 -7.77
C LEU A 171 12.43 7.30 -6.99
N MET A 172 11.84 6.32 -7.66
CA MET A 172 11.35 5.10 -6.97
C MET A 172 12.51 4.33 -6.33
N GLY A 173 13.67 4.24 -7.00
CA GLY A 173 14.86 3.63 -6.40
C GLY A 173 15.36 4.35 -5.15
N THR A 174 15.24 5.68 -5.09
CA THR A 174 15.54 6.43 -3.85
C THR A 174 14.53 6.12 -2.75
N LEU A 175 13.23 5.99 -3.07
CA LEU A 175 12.22 5.54 -2.10
C LEU A 175 12.51 4.12 -1.59
N THR A 176 12.91 3.20 -2.48
CA THR A 176 13.31 1.84 -2.09
C THR A 176 14.42 1.88 -1.03
N LEU A 177 15.44 2.72 -1.23
CA LEU A 177 16.54 2.87 -0.28
C LEU A 177 16.11 3.57 1.02
N GLU A 178 15.24 4.57 0.93
CA GLU A 178 14.78 5.35 2.08
C GLU A 178 13.91 4.53 3.02
N LEU A 179 12.98 3.76 2.46
CA LEU A 179 12.01 2.95 3.20
C LEU A 179 12.48 1.50 3.39
N ASN A 180 13.63 1.12 2.82
CA ASN A 180 14.10 -0.27 2.78
C ASN A 180 13.03 -1.22 2.19
N THR A 181 12.32 -0.74 1.18
CA THR A 181 11.26 -1.49 0.47
C THR A 181 11.86 -2.67 -0.27
N ASP A 182 11.14 -3.79 -0.35
CA ASP A 182 11.51 -4.86 -1.27
C ASP A 182 11.55 -4.35 -2.71
N SER A 183 12.61 -4.69 -3.45
CA SER A 183 12.79 -4.19 -4.82
C SER A 183 11.63 -4.58 -5.75
N GLY A 184 11.03 -5.76 -5.55
CA GLY A 184 9.89 -6.26 -6.31
C GLY A 184 8.64 -5.38 -6.16
N VAL A 185 8.41 -4.79 -4.98
CA VAL A 185 7.31 -3.83 -4.78
C VAL A 185 7.52 -2.62 -5.68
N THR A 186 8.68 -1.98 -5.62
CA THR A 186 8.96 -0.80 -6.47
C THR A 186 9.09 -1.12 -7.95
N SER A 187 9.58 -2.32 -8.30
CA SER A 187 9.61 -2.82 -9.67
C SER A 187 8.21 -2.97 -10.24
N SER A 188 7.25 -3.46 -9.45
CA SER A 188 5.86 -3.62 -9.89
C SER A 188 5.22 -2.28 -10.31
N PHE A 189 5.53 -1.17 -9.64
CA PHE A 189 5.08 0.15 -10.10
C PHE A 189 5.64 0.52 -11.47
N GLY A 190 6.94 0.33 -11.67
CA GLY A 190 7.58 0.61 -12.96
C GLY A 190 7.07 -0.27 -14.08
N GLU A 191 7.01 -1.59 -13.84
CA GLU A 191 6.56 -2.59 -14.79
C GLU A 191 5.08 -2.41 -15.18
N CYS A 192 4.21 -2.07 -14.23
CA CYS A 192 2.81 -1.72 -14.49
C CYS A 192 2.70 -0.44 -15.35
N ALA A 193 3.43 0.63 -14.99
CA ALA A 193 3.40 1.88 -15.75
C ALA A 193 3.95 1.70 -17.17
N GLU A 194 4.95 0.85 -17.37
CA GLU A 194 5.48 0.50 -18.70
C GLU A 194 4.46 -0.29 -19.53
N TYR A 195 3.76 -1.27 -18.93
CA TYR A 195 2.67 -1.99 -19.60
C TYR A 195 1.54 -1.05 -20.04
N LEU A 196 1.10 -0.18 -19.14
CA LEU A 196 0.02 0.78 -19.40
C LEU A 196 0.45 1.83 -20.44
N ALA A 197 1.71 2.26 -20.48
CA ALA A 197 2.21 3.14 -21.54
C ALA A 197 2.09 2.47 -22.92
N CYS A 198 2.46 1.19 -23.03
CA CYS A 198 2.29 0.44 -24.27
C CYS A 198 0.81 0.23 -24.63
N CYS A 199 -0.08 0.03 -23.66
CA CYS A 199 -1.52 -0.04 -23.90
C CYS A 199 -2.06 1.28 -24.50
N ASN A 200 -1.63 2.44 -23.98
CA ASN A 200 -2.02 3.75 -24.53
C ASN A 200 -1.59 3.92 -25.99
N VAL A 201 -0.32 3.65 -26.26
CA VAL A 201 0.23 3.73 -27.62
C VAL A 201 -0.51 2.80 -28.57
N PHE A 202 -0.82 1.58 -28.12
CA PHE A 202 -1.60 0.62 -28.88
C PHE A 202 -3.00 1.13 -29.20
N ASN A 203 -3.74 1.63 -28.21
CA ASN A 203 -5.10 2.14 -28.37
C ASN A 203 -5.16 3.39 -29.27
N ASP A 204 -4.09 4.19 -29.28
CA ASP A 204 -3.93 5.34 -30.19
C ASP A 204 -3.46 4.95 -31.61
N ASN A 205 -3.33 3.65 -31.92
CA ASN A 205 -2.78 3.12 -33.17
C ASN A 205 -1.37 3.65 -33.50
N ARG A 206 -0.56 3.92 -32.47
CA ARG A 206 0.84 4.33 -32.58
C ARG A 206 1.77 3.13 -32.34
N LEU A 207 3.04 3.29 -32.68
CA LEU A 207 4.09 2.27 -32.48
C LEU A 207 5.26 2.77 -31.63
N GLU A 208 5.15 3.98 -31.09
CA GLU A 208 6.20 4.61 -30.28
C GLU A 208 5.60 5.29 -29.05
N VAL A 209 6.18 4.99 -27.88
CA VAL A 209 5.89 5.61 -26.59
C VAL A 209 6.56 6.97 -26.51
N MET A 210 5.75 7.99 -26.23
CA MET A 210 6.15 9.38 -26.05
C MET A 210 6.12 9.78 -24.56
N PRO A 211 6.76 10.89 -24.15
CA PRO A 211 6.72 11.33 -22.76
C PRO A 211 5.31 11.46 -22.16
N ASP A 212 4.33 11.93 -22.94
CA ASP A 212 2.93 12.00 -22.50
C ASP A 212 2.35 10.63 -22.09
N ASP A 213 2.71 9.57 -22.81
CA ASP A 213 2.26 8.20 -22.50
C ASP A 213 2.84 7.71 -21.17
N VAL A 214 4.10 8.07 -20.89
CA VAL A 214 4.79 7.77 -19.63
C VAL A 214 4.13 8.50 -18.47
N VAL A 215 3.84 9.80 -18.64
CA VAL A 215 3.19 10.59 -17.59
C VAL A 215 1.79 10.04 -17.28
N LYS A 216 0.97 9.81 -18.31
CA LYS A 216 -0.37 9.24 -18.16
C LYS A 216 -0.35 7.87 -17.48
N SER A 217 0.56 6.99 -17.89
CA SER A 217 0.62 5.64 -17.34
C SER A 217 1.11 5.61 -15.89
N TRP A 218 2.05 6.46 -15.51
CA TRP A 218 2.49 6.61 -14.12
C TRP A 218 1.40 7.20 -13.24
N LEU A 219 0.69 8.25 -13.71
CA LEU A 219 -0.47 8.80 -13.00
C LEU A 219 -1.52 7.72 -12.75
N LEU A 220 -1.89 6.96 -13.79
CA LEU A 220 -2.86 5.87 -13.67
C LEU A 220 -2.39 4.79 -12.69
N THR A 221 -1.13 4.36 -12.78
CA THR A 221 -0.56 3.34 -11.89
C THR A 221 -0.63 3.76 -10.43
N LEU A 222 -0.23 5.00 -10.14
CA LEU A 222 -0.24 5.51 -8.77
C LEU A 222 -1.68 5.77 -8.28
N ASN A 223 -2.57 6.23 -9.15
CA ASN A 223 -3.99 6.40 -8.81
C ASN A 223 -4.69 5.06 -8.54
N LEU A 224 -4.37 4.01 -9.31
CA LEU A 224 -4.85 2.65 -9.06
C LEU A 224 -4.42 2.16 -7.67
N PHE A 225 -3.16 2.39 -7.31
CA PHE A 225 -2.64 2.05 -5.98
C PHE A 225 -3.33 2.85 -4.86
N LEU A 226 -3.48 4.17 -5.05
CA LEU A 226 -4.00 5.08 -4.04
C LEU A 226 -5.52 5.01 -3.88
N MET A 227 -6.24 4.52 -4.88
CA MET A 227 -7.70 4.30 -4.81
C MET A 227 -8.03 3.02 -4.04
N ASP A 228 -9.23 2.95 -3.44
CA ASP A 228 -9.79 1.69 -2.98
C ASP A 228 -10.41 0.93 -4.16
N LEU A 229 -9.74 -0.14 -4.59
CA LEU A 229 -10.16 -0.93 -5.75
C LEU A 229 -11.17 -2.04 -5.42
N ARG A 230 -11.42 -2.33 -4.14
CA ARG A 230 -12.32 -3.41 -3.72
C ARG A 230 -13.74 -3.28 -4.28
N PRO A 231 -14.36 -2.08 -4.37
CA PRO A 231 -15.69 -1.92 -4.96
C PRO A 231 -15.77 -2.28 -6.45
N TYR A 232 -14.64 -2.29 -7.16
CA TYR A 232 -14.56 -2.62 -8.58
C TYR A 232 -14.29 -4.11 -8.84
N ILE A 233 -14.03 -4.88 -7.77
CA ILE A 233 -13.79 -6.33 -7.83
C ILE A 233 -15.07 -7.04 -7.40
N LYS A 234 -15.62 -7.85 -8.31
CA LYS A 234 -16.88 -8.55 -8.08
C LYS A 234 -16.78 -9.45 -6.84
N ASP A 235 -17.79 -9.34 -5.97
CA ASP A 235 -17.94 -10.14 -4.76
C ASP A 235 -16.75 -10.06 -3.80
N PHE A 236 -15.93 -9.00 -3.83
CA PHE A 236 -14.75 -8.90 -2.98
C PHE A 236 -15.10 -8.93 -1.49
N ASN A 237 -16.14 -8.17 -1.08
CA ASN A 237 -16.59 -8.06 0.32
C ASN A 237 -17.72 -9.05 0.70
N SER A 238 -17.92 -10.14 -0.04
CA SER A 238 -18.97 -11.12 0.30
C SER A 238 -18.68 -11.77 1.67
N ALA A 239 -19.63 -11.64 2.60
CA ALA A 239 -19.49 -12.11 3.98
C ALA A 239 -19.25 -13.64 4.10
N SER A 240 -19.61 -14.44 3.10
CA SER A 240 -19.37 -15.90 3.12
C SER A 240 -17.88 -16.24 3.12
N ASP A 241 -17.06 -15.42 2.48
CA ASP A 241 -15.66 -15.76 2.21
C ASP A 241 -14.74 -15.21 3.32
N MET A 242 -15.13 -14.12 3.98
CA MET A 242 -14.45 -13.63 5.18
C MET A 242 -14.59 -14.58 6.38
N ILE A 243 -15.62 -15.43 6.39
CA ILE A 243 -15.89 -16.39 7.46
C ILE A 243 -15.22 -17.74 7.16
N ALA A 244 -15.17 -18.16 5.88
CA ALA A 244 -14.60 -19.44 5.47
C ALA A 244 -13.07 -19.56 5.68
N ASP A 245 -12.33 -18.45 5.63
CA ASP A 245 -10.86 -18.45 5.77
C ASP A 245 -10.34 -18.37 7.22
N THR A 246 -11.23 -18.35 8.24
CA THR A 246 -10.82 -18.32 9.65
C THR A 246 -10.16 -19.62 10.15
N GLY A 247 -10.00 -20.63 9.28
CA GLY A 247 -9.62 -21.99 9.65
C GLY A 247 -8.13 -22.35 9.69
N SER A 248 -7.23 -21.75 8.88
CA SER A 248 -5.80 -22.15 8.90
C SER A 248 -4.81 -21.38 7.99
N GLU A 249 -5.22 -20.43 7.14
CA GLU A 249 -4.29 -19.88 6.10
C GLU A 249 -3.85 -18.42 6.33
N PHE A 250 -4.36 -17.75 7.36
CA PHE A 250 -3.84 -16.44 7.71
C PHE A 250 -2.45 -16.59 8.32
N LYS A 251 -1.39 -16.27 7.55
CA LYS A 251 -0.16 -15.77 8.14
C LYS A 251 -0.49 -14.37 8.66
N PRO A 252 -0.64 -14.15 9.98
CA PRO A 252 -0.61 -12.79 10.47
C PRO A 252 0.69 -12.18 9.96
N ILE A 253 0.61 -11.02 9.30
CA ILE A 253 1.81 -10.25 8.99
C ILE A 253 2.42 -9.95 10.35
N ASN A 254 3.54 -10.58 10.62
CA ASN A 254 4.30 -10.34 11.82
C ASN A 254 4.71 -8.87 11.76
N ILE A 255 4.09 -8.05 12.60
CA ILE A 255 4.69 -6.78 13.04
C ILE A 255 5.86 -7.18 13.98
N SER A 256 6.81 -7.96 13.47
CA SER A 256 8.01 -8.35 14.19
C SER A 256 9.03 -7.26 13.98
N GLU A 257 9.08 -6.34 14.94
CA GLU A 257 10.27 -5.79 15.61
C GLU A 257 11.61 -5.75 14.83
N GLY A 258 11.56 -5.39 13.54
CA GLY A 258 12.72 -5.23 12.67
C GLY A 258 13.28 -3.82 12.64
N GLN A 259 13.05 -2.98 13.66
CA GLN A 259 13.74 -1.70 13.86
C GLN A 259 13.91 -1.39 15.35
N SER A 260 14.70 -2.22 16.05
CA SER A 260 15.49 -1.75 17.20
C SER A 260 16.49 -0.72 16.64
N ASN A 261 16.30 0.59 16.83
CA ASN A 261 16.86 1.20 18.03
C ASN A 261 16.33 2.61 18.35
N ASN A 262 15.23 3.09 17.75
CA ASN A 262 14.72 4.43 18.12
C ASN A 262 13.19 4.58 18.24
N LYS A 263 12.38 3.61 17.80
CA LYS A 263 10.89 3.67 17.94
C LYS A 263 10.31 2.80 19.05
N SER A 264 10.96 1.69 19.46
CA SER A 264 10.47 0.85 20.57
C SER A 264 10.43 1.62 21.90
N SER A 265 11.30 2.61 22.06
CA SER A 265 11.32 3.54 23.18
C SER A 265 9.98 4.29 23.36
N SER A 266 9.28 4.68 22.29
CA SER A 266 8.05 5.49 22.45
C SER A 266 6.82 4.64 22.73
N ILE A 267 6.70 3.45 22.13
CA ILE A 267 5.57 2.54 22.38
C ILE A 267 5.71 1.86 23.73
N ILE A 268 6.93 1.37 24.08
CA ILE A 268 7.19 0.82 25.41
C ILE A 268 7.02 1.91 26.48
N ARG A 269 7.48 3.15 26.25
CA ARG A 269 7.17 4.25 27.19
C ARG A 269 5.69 4.55 27.29
N LYS A 270 4.92 4.54 26.20
CA LYS A 270 3.46 4.74 26.24
C LYS A 270 2.76 3.62 27.02
N VAL A 271 3.14 2.36 26.79
CA VAL A 271 2.58 1.22 27.51
C VAL A 271 3.01 1.24 28.99
N LEU A 272 4.28 1.51 29.29
CA LEU A 272 4.79 1.61 30.64
C LEU A 272 4.18 2.80 31.40
N ALA A 273 4.00 3.94 30.74
CA ALA A 273 3.30 5.11 31.30
C ALA A 273 1.82 4.82 31.54
N GLY A 274 1.17 4.07 30.63
CA GLY A 274 -0.19 3.57 30.81
C GLY A 274 -0.29 2.70 32.07
N VAL A 275 0.55 1.68 32.18
CA VAL A 275 0.59 0.76 33.35
C VAL A 275 0.94 1.52 34.63
N LEU A 276 1.91 2.43 34.60
CA LEU A 276 2.31 3.22 35.77
C LEU A 276 1.19 4.17 36.22
N SER A 277 0.43 4.76 35.29
CA SER A 277 -0.71 5.61 35.64
C SER A 277 -1.83 4.83 36.33
N ILE A 278 -2.06 3.58 35.89
CA ILE A 278 -3.03 2.67 36.54
C ILE A 278 -2.56 2.32 37.95
N ILE A 279 -1.28 1.98 38.14
CA ILE A 279 -0.71 1.65 39.47
C ILE A 279 -0.83 2.86 40.43
N ILE A 280 -0.55 4.08 39.96
CA ILE A 280 -0.67 5.30 40.76
C ILE A 280 -2.13 5.54 41.18
N VAL A 281 -3.09 5.33 40.27
CA VAL A 281 -4.52 5.43 40.60
C VAL A 281 -4.92 4.41 41.66
N PHE A 282 -4.47 3.16 41.54
CA PHE A 282 -4.73 2.14 42.55
C PHE A 282 -4.12 2.49 43.92
N LEU A 283 -2.89 2.99 43.95
CA LEU A 283 -2.26 3.44 45.20
C LEU A 283 -3.01 4.61 45.83
N LEU A 284 -3.48 5.58 45.04
CA LEU A 284 -4.28 6.70 45.54
C LEU A 284 -5.63 6.23 46.11
N LEU A 285 -6.28 5.26 45.47
CA LEU A 285 -7.52 4.66 45.98
C LEU A 285 -7.30 3.93 47.30
N ILE A 286 -6.18 3.19 47.44
CA ILE A 286 -5.82 2.52 48.69
C ILE A 286 -5.57 3.55 49.80
N VAL A 287 -4.78 4.60 49.53
CA VAL A 287 -4.50 5.67 50.50
C VAL A 287 -5.79 6.38 50.93
N MET A 288 -6.67 6.72 49.99
CA MET A 288 -7.97 7.32 50.30
C MET A 288 -8.85 6.40 51.14
N SER A 289 -8.86 5.10 50.84
CA SER A 289 -9.60 4.11 51.63
C SER A 289 -9.06 4.01 53.05
N THR A 290 -7.74 4.02 53.23
CA THR A 290 -7.11 3.99 54.56
C THR A 290 -7.40 5.27 55.35
N ILE A 291 -7.37 6.44 54.71
CA ILE A 291 -7.73 7.72 55.35
C ILE A 291 -9.20 7.73 55.77
N LEU A 292 -10.11 7.23 54.91
CA LEU A 292 -11.54 7.10 55.24
C LEU A 292 -11.77 6.16 56.42
N ILE A 293 -11.05 5.02 56.48
CA ILE A 293 -11.11 4.09 57.60
C ILE A 293 -10.56 4.73 58.89
N LEU A 294 -9.49 5.53 58.81
CA LEU A 294 -8.93 6.23 59.97
C LEU A 294 -9.83 7.36 60.50
N ILE A 295 -10.58 8.03 59.62
CA ILE A 295 -11.48 9.15 60.01
C ILE A 295 -12.85 8.64 60.47
N PHE A 296 -13.37 7.57 59.85
CA PHE A 296 -14.75 7.09 60.05
C PHE A 296 -14.84 5.67 60.62
N GLY A 297 -13.73 5.12 61.12
CA GLY A 297 -13.56 3.70 61.47
C GLY A 297 -14.63 3.11 62.39
N ASP A 298 -15.25 3.91 63.26
CA ASP A 298 -16.32 3.46 64.16
C ASP A 298 -17.74 3.83 63.68
N ALA A 299 -17.89 4.58 62.58
CA ALA A 299 -19.18 5.06 62.07
C ALA A 299 -19.50 4.58 60.63
N LEU A 300 -18.67 3.71 60.06
CA LEU A 300 -18.70 3.36 58.64
C LEU A 300 -20.02 2.70 58.20
N ASP A 301 -20.66 1.92 59.07
CA ASP A 301 -21.89 1.19 58.74
C ASP A 301 -23.11 2.10 58.48
N ASN A 302 -23.12 3.32 59.03
CA ASN A 302 -24.24 4.27 58.88
C ASN A 302 -24.06 5.28 57.73
N PHE A 303 -22.88 5.35 57.10
CA PHE A 303 -22.54 6.39 56.11
C PHE A 303 -22.33 5.89 54.67
N ILE A 304 -22.47 4.58 54.41
CA ILE A 304 -22.27 3.96 53.08
C ILE A 304 -23.15 4.61 52.00
N GLY A 305 -24.36 5.07 52.35
CA GLY A 305 -25.27 5.77 51.43
C GLY A 305 -24.80 7.17 51.02
N LEU A 306 -24.11 7.89 51.92
CA LEU A 306 -23.67 9.28 51.70
C LEU A 306 -22.32 9.37 50.96
N LEU A 307 -21.51 8.30 51.00
CA LEU A 307 -20.16 8.25 50.40
C LEU A 307 -20.15 7.82 48.92
N ARG A 308 -21.25 7.27 48.40
CA ARG A 308 -21.36 6.86 46.97
C ARG A 308 -21.08 7.99 45.97
N PRO A 309 -21.62 9.23 46.13
CA PRO A 309 -21.31 10.33 45.23
C PRO A 309 -19.83 10.75 45.30
N VAL A 310 -19.24 10.71 46.50
CA VAL A 310 -17.81 11.03 46.71
C VAL A 310 -16.90 10.01 46.04
N GLY A 311 -17.27 8.73 46.06
CA GLY A 311 -16.56 7.68 45.32
C GLY A 311 -16.62 7.84 43.80
N ILE A 312 -17.77 8.23 43.25
CA ILE A 312 -17.94 8.48 41.80
C ILE A 312 -17.14 9.72 41.37
N ILE A 313 -17.19 10.80 42.15
CA ILE A 313 -16.41 12.02 41.89
C ILE A 313 -14.90 11.74 42.04
N GLY A 314 -14.50 10.93 43.03
CA GLY A 314 -13.12 10.49 43.22
C GLY A 314 -12.59 9.65 42.05
N LEU A 315 -13.41 8.74 41.51
CA LEU A 315 -13.06 7.96 40.33
C LEU A 315 -12.91 8.82 39.07
N ALA A 316 -13.81 9.80 38.88
CA ALA A 316 -13.73 10.74 37.77
C ALA A 316 -12.48 11.65 37.86
N LEU A 317 -12.13 12.12 39.06
CA LEU A 317 -10.91 12.89 39.31
C LEU A 317 -9.65 12.04 39.10
N ALA A 318 -9.65 10.79 39.55
CA ALA A 318 -8.54 9.86 39.35
C ALA A 318 -8.34 9.52 37.87
N ALA A 319 -9.43 9.34 37.11
CA ALA A 319 -9.36 9.14 35.66
C ALA A 319 -8.83 10.38 34.92
N ALA A 320 -9.26 11.59 35.32
CA ALA A 320 -8.78 12.84 34.76
C ALA A 320 -7.29 13.10 35.08
N LEU A 321 -6.85 12.78 36.31
CA LEU A 321 -5.45 12.84 36.73
C LEU A 321 -4.60 11.79 36.00
N GLY A 322 -5.09 10.55 35.87
CA GLY A 322 -4.43 9.49 35.12
C GLY A 322 -4.19 9.87 33.66
N LYS A 323 -5.21 10.45 33.00
CA LYS A 323 -5.09 10.99 31.65
C LYS A 323 -4.06 12.12 31.56
N LYS A 324 -4.09 13.08 32.48
CA LYS A 324 -3.14 14.21 32.51
C LYS A 324 -1.70 13.80 32.80
N ILE A 325 -1.49 12.72 33.57
CA ILE A 325 -0.18 12.12 33.83
C ILE A 325 0.30 11.38 32.58
N TYR A 326 -0.57 10.61 31.94
CA TYR A 326 -0.27 9.93 30.68
C TYR A 326 0.13 10.93 29.58
N ASP A 327 -0.65 12.00 29.39
CA ASP A 327 -0.37 13.05 28.40
C ASP A 327 0.93 13.84 28.68
N LYS A 328 1.48 13.78 29.90
CA LYS A 328 2.79 14.36 30.27
C LYS A 328 3.96 13.40 30.13
N LEU A 329 3.71 12.09 30.19
CA LEU A 329 4.73 11.04 30.12
C LEU A 329 4.98 10.56 28.67
N VAL A 330 4.04 10.87 27.77
CA VAL A 330 4.04 10.55 26.35
C VAL A 330 4.40 11.77 25.52
#